data_AF-A0A7S2KDM1-F1
#
_entry.id   AF-A0A7S2KDM1-F1
#
_cell.length_a   1.000
_cell.length_b   1.000
_cell.length_c   1.000
_cell.angle_alpha   90.00
_cell.angle_beta   90.00
_cell.angle_gamma   90.00
#
_symmetry.space_group_name_H-M   'P 1'
#
loop_
_entity.id
_entity.type
_entity.pdbx_description
1 polymer ?
#
loop_
_entity_poly.entity_id
_entity_poly.type
_entity_poly.pdbx_seq_one_letter_code
_entity_poly.pdbx_strand_id
1 'polypeptide(L)'
;SFLAAPSKVLFAVALDENSAVSPNERSSSIVGNQWDILDFGDIEKKLAENLNDEDIERVLQCIDAVNKVKRLKLANCVNITGAGLEPLRGSLIIEQIDLGLVGAHQSPKLYPEPSISCNHVLPILDTIIATEGCALRHLQFPLVWLQEPSTDSEFHQFLQRYNQMWANRGTISCLECNKGLPVGSGSRNEWIGTDTHGPEYGQQYNTCYGCFKHYCYDCKMNFCSTCQMDYCDDCTKMSDCQVCGDSHCNDCCEHECHECNAKICSECVKEQYECYGCVEGQVCHICGDCDRVFCSECCNFEPGMISCEECTNNSCDDCRLRRFLQGEQDCAECNKRIAPLIVRESIVSRSLKEEVESLKAEVKELKRENKELRSRNWN
;
A
#
# COMPACT_ATOMS: atom_id res chain seq x y z
N SER A 1 21.23 14.04 2.98
CA SER A 1 21.80 13.33 1.82
C SER A 1 20.69 13.11 0.80
N PHE A 2 21.02 12.97 -0.49
CA PHE A 2 20.00 12.83 -1.55
C PHE A 2 19.54 11.39 -1.84
N LEU A 3 20.31 10.39 -1.42
CA LEU A 3 19.97 8.98 -1.63
C LEU A 3 19.26 8.38 -0.41
N ALA A 4 18.32 7.47 -0.66
CA ALA A 4 17.71 6.60 0.34
C ALA A 4 18.77 5.67 0.97
N ALA A 5 18.48 5.14 2.16
CA ALA A 5 19.42 4.30 2.90
C ALA A 5 19.90 3.09 2.07
N PRO A 6 19.02 2.26 1.46
CA PRO A 6 19.49 1.13 0.65
C PRO A 6 20.32 1.56 -0.56
N SER A 7 19.98 2.67 -1.23
CA SER A 7 20.76 3.18 -2.37
C SER A 7 22.19 3.56 -1.98
N LYS A 8 22.41 4.13 -0.79
CA LYS A 8 23.76 4.50 -0.32
C LYS A 8 24.63 3.27 -0.10
N VAL A 9 24.09 2.25 0.55
CA VAL A 9 24.84 1.02 0.83
C VAL A 9 25.09 0.22 -0.42
N LEU A 10 24.11 0.11 -1.33
CA LEU A 10 24.32 -0.53 -2.64
C LEU A 10 25.43 0.17 -3.43
N PHE A 11 25.46 1.50 -3.42
CA PHE A 11 26.53 2.26 -4.07
C PHE A 11 27.90 2.02 -3.41
N ALA A 12 27.96 1.95 -2.08
CA ALA A 12 29.19 1.63 -1.36
C ALA A 12 29.70 0.22 -1.68
N VAL A 13 28.81 -0.79 -1.68
CA VAL A 13 29.14 -2.18 -2.04
C VAL A 13 29.70 -2.25 -3.47
N ALA A 14 29.08 -1.56 -4.44
CA ALA A 14 29.54 -1.54 -5.82
C ALA A 14 30.93 -0.88 -6.00
N LEU A 15 31.28 0.10 -5.15
CA LEU A 15 32.61 0.71 -5.17
C LEU A 15 33.68 -0.20 -4.57
N ASP A 16 33.33 -1.01 -3.57
CA ASP A 16 34.25 -1.93 -2.91
C ASP A 16 34.65 -3.11 -3.81
N GLU A 17 33.77 -3.59 -4.69
CA GLU A 17 34.06 -4.69 -5.64
C GLU A 17 35.28 -4.41 -6.54
N ASN A 18 35.59 -3.13 -6.77
CA ASN A 18 36.64 -2.71 -7.71
C ASN A 18 37.96 -2.34 -7.03
N SER A 19 38.07 -2.48 -5.71
CA SER A 19 39.17 -1.94 -4.93
C SER A 19 39.97 -3.02 -4.21
N ALA A 20 41.28 -3.07 -4.46
CA ALA A 20 42.24 -3.89 -3.69
C ALA A 20 42.51 -3.33 -2.27
N VAL A 21 41.76 -2.31 -1.85
CA VAL A 21 41.89 -1.62 -0.55
C VAL A 21 40.91 -2.24 0.44
N SER A 22 41.32 -2.34 1.72
CA SER A 22 40.50 -2.88 2.79
C SER A 22 39.12 -2.18 2.84
N PRO A 23 38.00 -2.93 2.74
CA PRO A 23 36.63 -2.39 2.55
C PRO A 23 36.15 -1.40 3.63
N ASN A 24 36.70 -1.45 4.84
CA ASN A 24 36.05 -0.82 6.00
C ASN A 24 36.18 0.71 6.08
N GLU A 25 37.22 1.33 5.50
CA GLU A 25 37.45 2.77 5.71
C GLU A 25 36.66 3.67 4.73
N ARG A 26 36.51 3.26 3.47
CA ARG A 26 35.82 4.09 2.47
C ARG A 26 34.31 4.01 2.58
N SER A 27 33.79 2.81 2.77
CA SER A 27 32.35 2.56 2.85
C SER A 27 31.70 3.28 4.02
N SER A 28 32.36 3.33 5.18
CA SER A 28 31.85 4.06 6.35
C SER A 28 31.58 5.56 6.10
N SER A 29 32.39 6.21 5.25
CA SER A 29 32.25 7.65 4.94
C SER A 29 31.03 7.98 4.06
N ILE A 30 30.64 7.06 3.18
CA ILE A 30 29.53 7.23 2.23
C ILE A 30 28.19 6.86 2.89
N VAL A 31 28.24 5.78 3.65
CA VAL A 31 27.11 5.10 4.28
C VAL A 31 26.57 5.97 5.44
N GLY A 32 27.44 6.56 6.26
CA GLY A 32 27.03 7.33 7.43
C GLY A 32 26.55 6.44 8.59
N ASN A 33 25.97 7.02 9.63
CA ASN A 33 25.74 6.33 10.91
C ASN A 33 24.28 5.97 11.23
N GLN A 34 23.32 6.31 10.36
CA GLN A 34 21.89 6.13 10.65
C GLN A 34 21.33 4.96 9.83
N TRP A 35 21.32 3.77 10.44
CA TRP A 35 20.89 2.51 9.81
C TRP A 35 19.82 1.78 10.61
N ASP A 36 19.16 2.47 11.55
CA ASP A 36 18.09 1.88 12.36
C ASP A 36 16.97 1.28 11.48
N ILE A 37 16.79 1.80 10.26
CA ILE A 37 15.79 1.32 9.29
C ILE A 37 16.49 1.05 7.95
N LEU A 38 16.34 -0.18 7.46
CA LEU A 38 16.71 -0.59 6.11
C LEU A 38 15.45 -1.11 5.40
N ASP A 39 14.87 -0.26 4.56
CA ASP A 39 13.63 -0.54 3.81
C ASP A 39 13.91 -0.54 2.30
N PHE A 40 13.89 -1.71 1.68
CA PHE A 40 14.10 -1.85 0.23
C PHE A 40 12.91 -1.34 -0.60
N GLY A 41 11.80 -0.94 0.03
CA GLY A 41 10.73 -0.19 -0.62
C GLY A 41 11.13 1.23 -1.02
N ASP A 42 12.21 1.77 -0.44
CA ASP A 42 12.72 3.12 -0.72
C ASP A 42 13.58 3.21 -2.00
N ILE A 43 13.78 2.10 -2.71
CA ILE A 43 14.51 2.07 -4.00
C ILE A 43 13.58 1.72 -5.15
N GLU A 44 14.03 1.95 -6.38
CA GLU A 44 13.25 1.59 -7.57
C GLU A 44 12.90 0.10 -7.55
N LYS A 45 11.61 -0.22 -7.72
CA LYS A 45 11.09 -1.60 -7.69
C LYS A 45 11.93 -2.55 -8.54
N LYS A 46 12.24 -2.15 -9.77
CA LYS A 46 13.05 -2.95 -10.71
C LYS A 46 14.48 -3.20 -10.20
N LEU A 47 15.05 -2.27 -9.44
CA LEU A 47 16.38 -2.45 -8.85
C LEU A 47 16.30 -3.46 -7.69
N ALA A 48 15.31 -3.32 -6.80
CA ALA A 48 15.08 -4.27 -5.70
C ALA A 48 14.81 -5.69 -6.20
N GLU A 49 14.02 -5.83 -7.27
CA GLU A 49 13.74 -7.12 -7.91
C GLU A 49 15.02 -7.79 -8.43
N ASN A 50 16.04 -7.04 -8.84
CA ASN A 50 17.30 -7.60 -9.34
C ASN A 50 18.27 -8.04 -8.23
N LEU A 51 17.99 -7.72 -6.97
CA LEU A 51 18.85 -8.11 -5.86
C LEU A 51 18.71 -9.61 -5.56
N ASN A 52 19.84 -10.28 -5.35
CA ASN A 52 19.92 -11.67 -4.91
C ASN A 52 20.50 -11.78 -3.50
N ASP A 53 20.61 -13.00 -2.96
CA ASP A 53 21.13 -13.24 -1.61
C ASP A 53 22.55 -12.71 -1.38
N GLU A 54 23.45 -12.77 -2.37
CA GLU A 54 24.81 -12.24 -2.26
C GLU A 54 24.81 -10.72 -2.11
N ASP A 55 23.94 -10.02 -2.85
CA ASP A 55 23.78 -8.57 -2.73
C ASP A 55 23.27 -8.18 -1.35
N ILE A 56 22.24 -8.88 -0.84
CA ILE A 56 21.66 -8.62 0.48
C ILE A 56 22.68 -8.91 1.59
N GLU A 57 23.42 -10.02 1.50
CA GLU A 57 24.45 -10.37 2.48
C GLU A 57 25.51 -9.27 2.58
N ARG A 58 26.03 -8.83 1.42
CA ARG A 58 27.05 -7.78 1.36
C ARG A 58 26.54 -6.45 1.90
N VAL A 59 25.29 -6.08 1.58
CA VAL A 59 24.64 -4.89 2.13
C VAL A 59 24.58 -4.96 3.66
N LEU A 60 24.09 -6.07 4.21
CA LEU A 60 23.92 -6.24 5.65
C LEU A 60 25.27 -6.28 6.40
N GLN A 61 26.29 -6.92 5.82
CA GLN A 61 27.66 -6.92 6.36
C GLN A 61 28.27 -5.53 6.34
N CYS A 62 28.14 -4.80 5.22
CA CYS A 62 28.71 -3.47 5.04
C CYS A 62 28.23 -2.46 6.10
N ILE A 63 26.97 -2.56 6.51
CA ILE A 63 26.39 -1.67 7.54
C ILE A 63 26.47 -2.22 8.96
N ASP A 64 27.02 -3.42 9.18
CA ASP A 64 27.00 -4.10 10.48
C ASP A 64 25.56 -4.26 11.00
N ALA A 65 24.69 -4.84 10.17
CA ALA A 65 23.25 -4.86 10.39
C ALA A 65 22.86 -5.52 11.71
N VAL A 66 23.57 -6.57 12.14
CA VAL A 66 23.33 -7.28 13.41
C VAL A 66 23.33 -6.35 14.62
N ASN A 67 24.11 -5.26 14.57
CA ASN A 67 24.28 -4.31 15.67
C ASN A 67 23.65 -2.93 15.40
N LYS A 68 23.20 -2.64 14.17
CA LYS A 68 22.70 -1.30 13.79
C LYS A 68 21.30 -1.26 13.20
N VAL A 69 20.81 -2.33 12.59
CA VAL A 69 19.47 -2.36 11.97
C VAL A 69 18.43 -2.80 12.97
N LYS A 70 17.45 -1.92 13.24
CA LYS A 70 16.28 -2.22 14.07
C LYS A 70 15.09 -2.67 13.25
N ARG A 71 14.97 -2.21 12.00
CA ARG A 71 13.87 -2.54 11.11
C ARG A 71 14.41 -2.93 9.75
N LEU A 72 14.16 -4.17 9.36
CA LEU A 72 14.45 -4.66 8.02
C LEU A 72 13.13 -4.90 7.29
N LYS A 73 13.01 -4.34 6.08
CA LYS A 73 11.88 -4.61 5.19
C LYS A 73 12.39 -4.96 3.80
N LEU A 74 12.07 -6.16 3.34
CA LEU A 74 12.55 -6.72 2.08
C LEU A 74 11.59 -6.44 0.90
N ALA A 75 10.86 -5.33 0.96
CA ALA A 75 9.90 -4.95 -0.06
C ALA A 75 10.52 -4.97 -1.46
N ASN A 76 9.83 -5.63 -2.40
CA ASN A 76 10.22 -5.85 -3.80
C ASN A 76 11.45 -6.76 -4.03
N CYS A 77 12.11 -7.29 -3.00
CA CYS A 77 13.25 -8.21 -3.15
C CYS A 77 12.79 -9.65 -3.47
N VAL A 78 12.06 -9.85 -4.57
CA VAL A 78 11.35 -11.10 -4.88
C VAL A 78 12.25 -12.30 -5.26
N ASN A 79 13.50 -12.03 -5.64
CA ASN A 79 14.46 -13.02 -6.14
C ASN A 79 15.41 -13.60 -5.07
N ILE A 80 15.21 -13.25 -3.80
CA ILE A 80 16.03 -13.78 -2.70
C ILE A 80 15.47 -15.13 -2.21
N THR A 81 16.37 -16.03 -1.81
CA THR A 81 16.02 -17.29 -1.15
C THR A 81 15.96 -17.16 0.37
N GLY A 82 16.54 -16.09 0.92
CA GLY A 82 16.64 -15.81 2.35
C GLY A 82 18.01 -16.14 2.94
N ALA A 83 18.90 -16.81 2.19
CA ALA A 83 20.27 -17.09 2.60
C ALA A 83 21.08 -15.80 2.88
N GLY A 84 20.78 -14.73 2.15
CA GLY A 84 21.44 -13.43 2.32
C GLY A 84 21.17 -12.75 3.66
N LEU A 85 20.20 -13.26 4.45
CA LEU A 85 19.87 -12.74 5.78
C LEU A 85 20.80 -13.26 6.90
N GLU A 86 21.74 -14.15 6.57
CA GLU A 86 22.70 -14.74 7.51
C GLU A 86 23.40 -13.72 8.42
N PRO A 87 23.78 -12.51 7.95
CA PRO A 87 24.41 -11.50 8.81
C PRO A 87 23.55 -11.01 9.97
N LEU A 88 22.25 -11.30 10.02
CA LEU A 88 21.36 -10.93 11.13
C LEU A 88 21.32 -11.97 12.26
N ARG A 89 21.97 -13.12 12.07
CA ARG A 89 21.99 -14.22 13.04
C ARG A 89 22.38 -13.71 14.43
N GLY A 90 21.56 -14.04 15.43
CA GLY A 90 21.78 -13.65 16.82
C GLY A 90 21.64 -12.14 17.11
N SER A 91 21.02 -11.34 16.23
CA SER A 91 20.81 -9.92 16.50
C SER A 91 19.98 -9.71 17.77
N LEU A 92 20.49 -8.85 18.65
CA LEU A 92 19.82 -8.44 19.88
C LEU A 92 18.93 -7.20 19.70
N ILE A 93 19.20 -6.40 18.66
CA ILE A 93 18.63 -5.06 18.52
C ILE A 93 17.52 -4.96 17.48
N ILE A 94 17.35 -5.99 16.64
CA ILE A 94 16.33 -6.00 15.61
C ILE A 94 14.93 -6.06 16.25
N GLU A 95 14.07 -5.11 15.89
CA GLU A 95 12.70 -4.95 16.39
C GLU A 95 11.67 -5.45 15.36
N GLN A 96 11.94 -5.31 14.06
CA GLN A 96 11.06 -5.74 12.98
C GLN A 96 11.84 -6.42 11.86
N ILE A 97 11.30 -7.55 11.40
CA ILE A 97 11.68 -8.18 10.13
C ILE A 97 10.41 -8.36 9.31
N ASP A 98 10.37 -7.70 8.15
CA ASP A 98 9.28 -7.84 7.19
C ASP A 98 9.76 -8.61 5.96
N LEU A 99 9.24 -9.85 5.84
CA LEU A 99 9.50 -10.79 4.76
C LEU A 99 8.33 -10.84 3.77
N GLY A 100 7.39 -9.89 3.79
CA GLY A 100 6.23 -9.88 2.89
C GLY A 100 6.60 -9.70 1.40
N LEU A 101 7.82 -9.21 1.11
CA LEU A 101 8.39 -8.97 -0.23
C LEU A 101 7.60 -8.04 -1.15
N VAL A 102 6.49 -7.48 -0.68
CA VAL A 102 5.67 -6.50 -1.41
C VAL A 102 5.97 -5.09 -0.95
N GLY A 103 5.71 -4.12 -1.82
CA GLY A 103 5.77 -2.71 -1.44
C GLY A 103 4.77 -2.39 -0.32
N ALA A 104 4.98 -1.27 0.36
CA ALA A 104 4.01 -0.76 1.32
C ALA A 104 2.62 -0.65 0.67
N HIS A 105 1.59 -1.04 1.42
CA HIS A 105 0.18 -0.93 1.01
C HIS A 105 -0.21 -1.75 -0.24
N GLN A 106 0.60 -2.76 -0.59
CA GLN A 106 0.30 -3.69 -1.67
C GLN A 106 -0.25 -5.01 -1.13
N SER A 107 -1.05 -5.69 -1.96
CA SER A 107 -1.49 -7.06 -1.70
C SER A 107 -0.27 -7.99 -1.60
N PRO A 108 -0.18 -8.88 -0.58
CA PRO A 108 0.95 -9.79 -0.39
C PRO A 108 1.01 -10.92 -1.43
N LYS A 109 0.05 -10.96 -2.37
CA LYS A 109 -0.04 -11.95 -3.45
C LYS A 109 0.92 -11.57 -4.58
N LEU A 110 1.96 -12.38 -4.77
CA LEU A 110 3.01 -12.18 -5.79
C LEU A 110 2.89 -13.21 -6.93
N TYR A 111 3.16 -12.76 -8.16
CA TYR A 111 3.27 -13.60 -9.34
C TYR A 111 4.51 -13.21 -10.17
N PRO A 112 5.47 -14.14 -10.41
CA PRO A 112 5.52 -15.51 -9.88
C PRO A 112 5.67 -15.56 -8.35
N GLU A 113 5.47 -16.73 -7.76
CA GLU A 113 5.73 -16.95 -6.33
C GLU A 113 7.20 -16.63 -5.98
N PRO A 114 7.46 -15.99 -4.84
CA PRO A 114 8.81 -15.59 -4.46
C PRO A 114 9.67 -16.81 -4.09
N SER A 115 10.99 -16.69 -4.28
CA SER A 115 11.94 -17.79 -4.06
C SER A 115 12.34 -18.00 -2.58
N ILE A 116 11.79 -17.22 -1.66
CA ILE A 116 12.18 -17.21 -0.25
C ILE A 116 11.77 -18.51 0.46
N SER A 117 12.73 -19.14 1.14
CA SER A 117 12.56 -20.48 1.71
C SER A 117 12.64 -20.48 3.24
N CYS A 118 11.72 -21.19 3.89
CA CYS A 118 11.76 -21.46 5.33
C CYS A 118 13.12 -22.04 5.77
N ASN A 119 13.70 -22.93 4.97
CA ASN A 119 14.93 -23.66 5.33
C ASN A 119 16.14 -22.72 5.53
N HIS A 120 16.19 -21.59 4.83
CA HIS A 120 17.25 -20.60 5.02
C HIS A 120 16.91 -19.63 6.14
N VAL A 121 15.66 -19.17 6.20
CA VAL A 121 15.27 -18.06 7.08
C VAL A 121 15.00 -18.49 8.52
N LEU A 122 14.30 -19.62 8.74
CA LEU A 122 13.91 -20.04 10.08
C LEU A 122 15.12 -20.28 11.00
N PRO A 123 16.23 -20.91 10.57
CA PRO A 123 17.41 -21.04 11.41
C PRO A 123 18.00 -19.70 11.86
N ILE A 124 17.85 -18.63 11.07
CA ILE A 124 18.33 -17.28 11.42
C ILE A 124 17.37 -16.69 12.47
N LEU A 125 16.07 -16.71 12.21
CA LEU A 125 15.05 -16.22 13.13
C LEU A 125 15.10 -16.95 14.48
N ASP A 126 15.32 -18.27 14.47
CA ASP A 126 15.46 -19.09 15.67
C ASP A 126 16.59 -18.59 16.57
N THR A 127 17.74 -18.23 16.00
CA THR A 127 18.83 -17.67 16.83
C THR A 127 18.50 -16.32 17.44
N ILE A 128 17.73 -15.48 16.73
CA ILE A 128 17.30 -14.17 17.24
C ILE A 128 16.36 -14.39 18.43
N ILE A 129 15.34 -15.25 18.29
CA ILE A 129 14.35 -15.48 19.36
C ILE A 129 14.87 -16.32 20.51
N ALA A 130 15.88 -17.16 20.28
CA ALA A 130 16.56 -17.93 21.32
C ALA A 130 17.48 -17.08 22.19
N THR A 131 17.86 -15.89 21.72
CA THR A 131 18.74 -15.00 22.47
C THR A 131 17.94 -14.23 23.53
N GLU A 132 18.34 -14.36 24.80
CA GLU A 132 17.70 -13.67 25.91
C GLU A 132 17.76 -12.16 25.73
N GLY A 133 16.62 -11.48 25.93
CA GLY A 133 16.53 -10.04 25.81
C GLY A 133 16.54 -9.51 24.37
N CYS A 134 16.32 -10.36 23.35
CA CYS A 134 16.17 -9.89 21.97
C CYS A 134 15.08 -8.82 21.85
N ALA A 135 15.29 -7.83 20.98
CA ALA A 135 14.37 -6.70 20.80
C ALA A 135 13.20 -6.99 19.84
N LEU A 136 13.13 -8.18 19.22
CA LEU A 136 12.20 -8.49 18.13
C LEU A 136 10.75 -8.37 18.59
N ARG A 137 9.97 -7.52 17.93
CA ARG A 137 8.56 -7.24 18.26
C ARG A 137 7.61 -7.57 17.12
N HIS A 138 8.08 -7.60 15.88
CA HIS A 138 7.20 -7.83 14.73
C HIS A 138 7.87 -8.72 13.68
N LEU A 139 7.15 -9.75 13.27
CA LEU A 139 7.46 -10.58 12.12
C LEU A 139 6.31 -10.54 11.13
N GLN A 140 6.62 -10.23 9.87
CA GLN A 140 5.72 -10.43 8.74
C GLN A 140 6.27 -11.56 7.88
N PHE A 141 5.44 -12.54 7.56
CA PHE A 141 5.83 -13.68 6.72
C PHE A 141 5.38 -13.53 5.26
N PRO A 142 6.08 -14.18 4.31
CA PRO A 142 5.60 -14.31 2.95
C PRO A 142 4.27 -15.07 2.92
N LEU A 143 3.31 -14.62 2.09
CA LEU A 143 2.00 -15.26 1.97
C LEU A 143 2.10 -16.75 1.58
N VAL A 144 3.08 -17.12 0.75
CA VAL A 144 3.31 -18.51 0.31
C VAL A 144 3.60 -19.47 1.48
N TRP A 145 4.17 -19.00 2.59
CA TRP A 145 4.39 -19.85 3.78
C TRP A 145 3.09 -20.09 4.58
N LEU A 146 2.06 -19.28 4.35
CA LEU A 146 0.79 -19.36 5.07
C LEU A 146 -0.24 -20.27 4.35
N GLN A 147 -0.01 -20.60 3.08
CA GLN A 147 -0.98 -21.29 2.22
C GLN A 147 -1.10 -22.80 2.48
N GLU A 148 -0.05 -23.43 3.04
CA GLU A 148 -0.06 -24.86 3.36
C GLU A 148 0.21 -25.10 4.85
N PRO A 149 -0.75 -24.79 5.73
CA PRO A 149 -0.60 -25.01 7.16
C PRO A 149 -0.41 -26.50 7.47
N SER A 150 0.63 -26.81 8.23
CA SER A 150 0.88 -28.17 8.71
C SER A 150 1.53 -28.13 10.08
N THR A 151 0.95 -28.85 11.04
CA THR A 151 1.47 -28.95 12.41
C THR A 151 2.86 -29.57 12.47
N ASP A 152 3.23 -30.36 11.46
CA ASP A 152 4.51 -31.05 11.39
C ASP A 152 5.60 -30.22 10.69
N SER A 153 5.22 -29.07 10.09
CA SER A 153 6.17 -28.21 9.38
C SER A 153 7.15 -27.51 10.34
N GLU A 154 8.38 -27.28 9.87
CA GLU A 154 9.36 -26.47 10.61
C GLU A 154 8.85 -25.06 10.88
N PHE A 155 8.06 -24.51 9.96
CA PHE A 155 7.40 -23.21 10.11
C PHE A 155 6.43 -23.20 11.28
N HIS A 156 5.55 -24.20 11.41
CA HIS A 156 4.65 -24.31 12.55
C HIS A 156 5.41 -24.39 13.89
N GLN A 157 6.47 -25.20 13.93
CA GLN A 157 7.29 -25.31 15.13
C GLN A 157 7.99 -23.99 15.47
N PHE A 158 8.39 -23.21 14.46
CA PHE A 158 8.91 -21.85 14.66
C PHE A 158 7.84 -20.93 15.28
N LEU A 159 6.61 -20.94 14.77
CA LEU A 159 5.52 -20.12 15.32
C LEU A 159 5.29 -20.41 16.82
N GLN A 160 5.33 -21.68 17.21
CA GLN A 160 5.24 -22.10 18.61
C GLN A 160 6.40 -21.54 19.45
N ARG A 161 7.64 -21.61 18.95
CA ARG A 161 8.83 -21.04 19.63
C ARG A 161 8.74 -19.52 19.75
N TYR A 162 8.21 -18.84 18.73
CA TYR A 162 7.98 -17.40 18.76
C TYR A 162 6.95 -17.02 19.85
N ASN A 163 5.83 -17.73 19.92
CA ASN A 163 4.85 -17.54 21.00
C ASN A 163 5.44 -17.80 22.39
N GLN A 164 6.28 -18.83 22.55
CA GLN A 164 6.98 -19.12 23.80
C GLN A 164 7.95 -18.00 24.19
N MET A 165 8.68 -17.43 23.23
CA MET A 165 9.60 -16.30 23.46
C MET A 165 8.84 -15.09 24.02
N TRP A 166 7.64 -14.80 23.51
CA TRP A 166 6.79 -13.75 24.10
C TRP A 166 6.28 -14.10 25.50
N ALA A 167 5.85 -15.33 25.74
CA ALA A 167 5.41 -15.76 27.07
C ALA A 167 6.53 -15.57 28.12
N ASN A 168 7.79 -15.79 27.73
CA ASN A 168 8.96 -15.61 28.58
C ASN A 168 9.29 -14.14 28.90
N ARG A 169 8.82 -13.18 28.09
CA ARG A 169 9.02 -11.74 28.36
C ARG A 169 8.11 -11.21 29.47
N GLY A 170 7.18 -12.01 29.96
CA GLY A 170 6.18 -11.63 30.96
C GLY A 170 4.96 -10.95 30.34
N THR A 171 4.08 -10.43 31.20
CA THR A 171 2.82 -9.81 30.75
C THR A 171 3.09 -8.47 30.09
N ILE A 172 2.70 -8.36 28.82
CA ILE A 172 2.70 -7.09 28.09
C ILE A 172 1.29 -6.54 28.15
N SER A 173 1.14 -5.26 28.49
CA SER A 173 -0.18 -4.64 28.57
C SER A 173 -0.53 -3.88 27.29
N CYS A 174 -1.80 -3.91 26.91
CA CYS A 174 -2.37 -3.00 25.94
C CYS A 174 -2.14 -1.56 26.40
N LEU A 175 -1.62 -0.71 25.51
CA LEU A 175 -1.27 0.67 25.83
C LEU A 175 -2.47 1.54 26.25
N GLU A 176 -3.67 1.23 25.76
CA GLU A 176 -4.86 2.05 25.99
C GLU A 176 -5.66 1.62 27.23
N CYS A 177 -5.82 0.31 27.45
CA CYS A 177 -6.68 -0.22 28.52
C CYS A 177 -5.93 -0.98 29.62
N ASN A 178 -4.61 -1.10 29.51
CA ASN A 178 -3.72 -1.82 30.42
C ASN A 178 -4.01 -3.32 30.64
N LYS A 179 -4.96 -3.92 29.90
CA LYS A 179 -5.21 -5.37 29.93
C LYS A 179 -3.96 -6.12 29.45
N GLY A 180 -3.61 -7.22 30.12
CA GLY A 180 -2.49 -8.09 29.73
C GLY A 180 -2.79 -8.83 28.43
N LEU A 181 -1.86 -8.77 27.48
CA LEU A 181 -1.93 -9.33 26.13
C LEU A 181 -1.14 -10.66 26.03
N PRO A 182 -1.52 -11.53 25.07
CA PRO A 182 -2.62 -11.37 24.11
C PRO A 182 -3.99 -11.49 24.80
N VAL A 183 -4.97 -10.70 24.36
CA VAL A 183 -6.36 -10.75 24.84
C VAL A 183 -7.23 -11.24 23.70
N GLY A 184 -7.85 -12.41 23.86
CA GLY A 184 -8.77 -12.96 22.86
C GLY A 184 -9.70 -14.02 23.44
N SER A 185 -10.68 -14.41 22.65
CA SER A 185 -11.42 -15.66 22.82
C SER A 185 -11.02 -16.61 21.71
N GLY A 186 -10.68 -17.87 22.03
CA GLY A 186 -10.31 -18.88 21.04
C GLY A 186 -8.87 -18.75 20.51
N SER A 187 -8.70 -18.76 19.19
CA SER A 187 -7.41 -18.74 18.46
C SER A 187 -6.58 -17.47 18.72
N ARG A 188 -7.19 -16.39 19.22
CA ARG A 188 -6.53 -15.09 19.47
C ARG A 188 -5.85 -14.96 20.83
N ASN A 189 -5.58 -16.09 21.49
CA ASN A 189 -4.83 -16.15 22.76
C ASN A 189 -3.31 -16.26 22.55
N GLU A 190 -2.85 -16.07 21.31
CA GLU A 190 -1.45 -16.17 20.91
C GLU A 190 -0.95 -14.85 20.33
N TRP A 191 0.37 -14.65 20.29
CA TRP A 191 0.94 -13.48 19.62
C TRP A 191 0.98 -13.66 18.11
N ILE A 192 1.12 -14.90 17.65
CA ILE A 192 1.02 -15.29 16.25
C ILE A 192 0.12 -16.52 16.13
N GLY A 193 -0.81 -16.52 15.17
CA GLY A 193 -1.78 -17.59 15.04
C GLY A 193 -1.15 -18.92 14.65
N THR A 194 -1.44 -19.98 15.41
CA THR A 194 -0.97 -21.35 15.09
C THR A 194 -2.07 -22.29 14.63
N ASP A 195 -3.33 -21.86 14.58
CA ASP A 195 -4.44 -22.70 14.11
C ASP A 195 -4.32 -22.96 12.60
N THR A 196 -3.99 -24.21 12.24
CA THR A 196 -3.80 -24.64 10.86
C THR A 196 -5.10 -24.68 10.05
N HIS A 197 -6.26 -24.50 10.67
CA HIS A 197 -7.55 -24.46 9.98
C HIS A 197 -8.10 -23.04 9.82
N GLY A 198 -7.45 -22.05 10.44
CA GLY A 198 -7.88 -20.67 10.42
C GLY A 198 -7.24 -19.86 9.28
N PRO A 199 -7.93 -18.80 8.79
CA PRO A 199 -7.33 -17.83 7.85
C PRO A 199 -6.21 -16.98 8.50
N GLU A 200 -6.04 -17.19 9.79
CA GLU A 200 -5.27 -16.50 10.81
C GLU A 200 -3.89 -17.15 11.05
N TYR A 201 -3.60 -18.26 10.36
CA TYR A 201 -2.36 -19.00 10.49
C TYR A 201 -1.15 -18.14 10.10
N GLY A 202 -0.17 -18.03 11.02
CA GLY A 202 1.04 -17.23 10.85
C GLY A 202 0.85 -15.71 10.90
N GLN A 203 -0.37 -15.21 11.14
CA GLN A 203 -0.62 -13.77 11.30
C GLN A 203 -0.29 -13.31 12.73
N GLN A 204 0.47 -12.22 12.84
CA GLN A 204 0.82 -11.63 14.13
C GLN A 204 -0.30 -10.70 14.62
N TYR A 205 -0.62 -10.77 15.90
CA TYR A 205 -1.68 -10.00 16.54
C TYR A 205 -1.16 -8.94 17.52
N ASN A 206 -2.06 -8.03 17.89
CA ASN A 206 -1.90 -7.09 19.01
C ASN A 206 -0.65 -6.19 18.92
N THR A 207 0.01 -6.09 17.77
CA THR A 207 1.18 -5.23 17.57
C THR A 207 0.98 -4.40 16.33
N CYS A 208 1.01 -3.07 16.48
CA CYS A 208 0.83 -2.19 15.33
C CYS A 208 2.08 -2.25 14.43
N TYR A 209 1.90 -2.50 13.14
CA TYR A 209 2.97 -2.56 12.15
C TYR A 209 3.77 -1.26 12.03
N GLY A 210 3.15 -0.09 12.21
CA GLY A 210 3.83 1.21 12.08
C GLY A 210 4.70 1.59 13.28
N CYS A 211 4.17 1.43 14.51
CA CYS A 211 4.82 1.93 15.73
C CYS A 211 5.30 0.84 16.72
N PHE A 212 4.98 -0.43 16.47
CA PHE A 212 5.30 -1.59 17.33
C PHE A 212 4.81 -1.50 18.76
N LYS A 213 3.84 -0.61 19.02
CA LYS A 213 3.11 -0.58 20.29
C LYS A 213 2.04 -1.66 20.27
N HIS A 214 1.71 -2.13 21.47
CA HIS A 214 0.79 -3.24 21.64
C HIS A 214 -0.61 -2.76 22.05
N TYR A 215 -1.63 -3.25 21.36
CA TYR A 215 -3.02 -2.86 21.57
C TYR A 215 -3.93 -4.07 21.54
N CYS A 216 -5.05 -3.99 22.26
CA CYS A 216 -6.15 -4.93 22.13
C CYS A 216 -7.02 -4.59 20.92
N TYR A 217 -7.70 -5.57 20.31
CA TYR A 217 -8.65 -5.32 19.21
C TYR A 217 -9.84 -4.44 19.61
N ASP A 218 -10.31 -4.53 20.86
CA ASP A 218 -11.39 -3.66 21.36
C ASP A 218 -10.96 -2.18 21.52
N CYS A 219 -9.67 -1.89 21.35
CA CYS A 219 -9.08 -0.61 21.68
C CYS A 219 -8.91 0.28 20.44
N LYS A 220 -7.77 0.16 19.75
CA LYS A 220 -7.37 0.98 18.61
C LYS A 220 -6.53 0.14 17.64
N MET A 221 -6.89 -1.11 17.40
CA MET A 221 -6.17 -1.94 16.43
C MET A 221 -7.13 -2.33 15.31
N ASN A 222 -6.71 -2.06 14.09
CA ASN A 222 -7.50 -2.37 12.91
C ASN A 222 -6.65 -3.14 11.91
N PHE A 223 -7.27 -4.14 11.30
CA PHE A 223 -6.65 -4.98 10.28
C PHE A 223 -6.96 -4.42 8.89
N CYS A 224 -5.94 -4.28 8.03
CA CYS A 224 -6.14 -3.93 6.63
C CYS A 224 -6.25 -5.19 5.76
N SER A 225 -7.39 -5.41 5.11
CA SER A 225 -7.61 -6.59 4.27
C SER A 225 -6.72 -6.65 3.02
N THR A 226 -6.24 -5.50 2.51
CA THR A 226 -5.35 -5.48 1.34
C THR A 226 -3.93 -5.88 1.69
N CYS A 227 -3.26 -5.14 2.58
CA CYS A 227 -1.86 -5.41 2.92
C CYS A 227 -1.69 -6.47 4.02
N GLN A 228 -2.80 -6.92 4.63
CA GLN A 228 -2.84 -7.93 5.70
C GLN A 228 -1.98 -7.58 6.91
N MET A 229 -2.04 -6.31 7.34
CA MET A 229 -1.29 -5.81 8.50
C MET A 229 -2.22 -5.13 9.50
N ASP A 230 -1.87 -5.21 10.78
CA ASP A 230 -2.54 -4.52 11.87
C ASP A 230 -1.94 -3.13 12.13
N TYR A 231 -2.81 -2.13 12.23
CA TYR A 231 -2.41 -0.75 12.51
C TYR A 231 -3.20 -0.16 13.65
N CYS A 232 -2.56 0.75 14.39
CA CYS A 232 -3.29 1.63 15.29
C CYS A 232 -3.76 2.91 14.59
N ASP A 233 -4.82 3.51 15.14
CA ASP A 233 -5.45 4.74 14.63
C ASP A 233 -4.50 5.95 14.52
N ASP A 234 -3.39 5.92 15.25
CA ASP A 234 -2.34 6.95 15.22
C ASP A 234 -1.37 6.73 14.04
N CYS A 235 -1.18 5.49 13.59
CA CYS A 235 -0.28 5.16 12.48
C CYS A 235 -0.96 5.28 11.12
N THR A 236 -2.20 4.82 11.00
CA THR A 236 -3.01 5.04 9.81
C THR A 236 -4.48 5.07 10.18
N LYS A 237 -5.26 5.84 9.42
CA LYS A 237 -6.72 5.72 9.45
C LYS A 237 -7.13 4.55 8.57
N MET A 238 -8.24 3.97 8.97
CA MET A 238 -8.92 2.93 8.20
C MET A 238 -10.14 3.52 7.54
N SER A 239 -10.45 3.01 6.36
CA SER A 239 -11.64 3.33 5.60
C SER A 239 -12.24 2.03 5.11
N ASP A 240 -13.56 1.91 5.21
CA ASP A 240 -14.28 0.76 4.69
C ASP A 240 -14.49 0.96 3.18
N CYS A 241 -14.09 -0.06 2.41
CA CYS A 241 -14.32 -0.09 0.98
C CYS A 241 -15.83 -0.20 0.73
N GLN A 242 -16.42 0.74 0.01
CA GLN A 242 -17.86 0.74 -0.25
C GLN A 242 -18.30 -0.38 -1.20
N VAL A 243 -17.34 -1.11 -1.77
CA VAL A 243 -17.55 -2.19 -2.73
C VAL A 243 -17.51 -3.53 -1.99
N CYS A 244 -16.36 -3.94 -1.45
CA CYS A 244 -16.29 -5.22 -0.73
C CYS A 244 -16.77 -5.16 0.73
N GLY A 245 -16.93 -3.97 1.33
CA GLY A 245 -17.29 -3.79 2.74
C GLY A 245 -16.14 -4.02 3.72
N ASP A 246 -14.97 -4.45 3.24
CA ASP A 246 -13.80 -4.70 4.08
C ASP A 246 -13.13 -3.39 4.52
N SER A 247 -12.39 -3.46 5.63
CA SER A 247 -11.63 -2.33 6.15
C SER A 247 -10.21 -2.31 5.61
N HIS A 248 -9.75 -1.13 5.18
CA HIS A 248 -8.43 -0.95 4.57
C HIS A 248 -7.75 0.27 5.15
N CYS A 249 -6.41 0.25 5.21
CA CYS A 249 -5.66 1.47 5.50
C CYS A 249 -5.87 2.49 4.38
N ASN A 250 -5.77 3.78 4.69
CA ASN A 250 -6.00 4.85 3.72
C ASN A 250 -5.17 4.70 2.44
N ASP A 251 -3.92 4.25 2.58
CA ASP A 251 -3.01 4.06 1.46
C ASP A 251 -3.33 2.79 0.64
N CYS A 252 -4.20 1.90 1.12
CA CYS A 252 -4.79 0.82 0.31
C CYS A 252 -6.15 1.21 -0.32
N CYS A 253 -6.69 2.37 0.05
CA CYS A 253 -7.96 2.95 -0.43
C CYS A 253 -7.70 4.29 -1.15
N GLU A 254 -6.71 4.31 -2.04
CA GLU A 254 -6.32 5.49 -2.80
C GLU A 254 -7.37 5.94 -3.82
N HIS A 255 -8.31 5.07 -4.16
CA HIS A 255 -9.32 5.35 -5.17
C HIS A 255 -10.61 5.88 -4.54
N GLU A 256 -11.17 6.90 -5.17
CA GLU A 256 -12.49 7.45 -4.87
C GLU A 256 -13.36 7.33 -6.12
N CYS A 257 -14.62 6.92 -5.92
CA CYS A 257 -15.62 7.00 -6.97
C CYS A 257 -15.79 8.46 -7.40
N HIS A 258 -15.67 8.75 -8.69
CA HIS A 258 -15.75 10.11 -9.20
C HIS A 258 -17.06 10.84 -8.88
N GLU A 259 -18.18 10.11 -8.86
CA GLU A 259 -19.51 10.71 -8.69
C GLU A 259 -19.91 10.84 -7.22
N CYS A 260 -19.68 9.82 -6.40
CA CYS A 260 -20.13 9.81 -5.01
C CYS A 260 -19.01 9.98 -3.97
N ASN A 261 -17.75 10.08 -4.40
CA ASN A 261 -16.54 10.13 -3.55
C ASN A 261 -16.41 8.93 -2.59
N ALA A 262 -17.11 7.82 -2.88
CA ALA A 262 -16.98 6.58 -2.12
C ALA A 262 -15.56 6.02 -2.21
N LYS A 263 -15.01 5.57 -1.08
CA LYS A 263 -13.68 4.95 -1.00
C LYS A 263 -13.72 3.54 -1.59
N ILE A 264 -12.76 3.24 -2.45
CA ILE A 264 -12.62 1.95 -3.14
C ILE A 264 -11.19 1.45 -2.93
N CYS A 265 -11.05 0.19 -2.49
CA CYS A 265 -9.74 -0.40 -2.28
C CYS A 265 -9.06 -0.79 -3.61
N SER A 266 -7.72 -0.85 -3.60
CA SER A 266 -6.93 -1.14 -4.80
C SER A 266 -7.26 -2.49 -5.44
N GLU A 267 -7.65 -3.48 -4.65
CA GLU A 267 -7.97 -4.83 -5.16
C GLU A 267 -9.30 -4.83 -5.94
N CYS A 268 -10.33 -4.16 -5.42
CA CYS A 268 -11.59 -3.96 -6.14
C CYS A 268 -11.42 -3.20 -7.46
N VAL A 269 -10.37 -2.38 -7.57
CA VAL A 269 -10.03 -1.64 -8.80
C VAL A 269 -9.27 -2.53 -9.80
N LYS A 270 -8.26 -3.28 -9.34
CA LYS A 270 -7.41 -4.12 -10.20
C LYS A 270 -8.14 -5.31 -10.79
N GLU A 271 -8.95 -5.99 -9.97
CA GLU A 271 -9.38 -7.34 -10.32
C GLU A 271 -10.42 -7.34 -11.45
N GLN A 272 -11.16 -6.27 -11.72
CA GLN A 272 -12.29 -6.26 -12.68
C GLN A 272 -13.27 -7.45 -12.50
N TYR A 273 -13.13 -8.23 -11.42
CA TYR A 273 -13.89 -9.42 -11.09
C TYR A 273 -15.10 -9.04 -10.25
N GLU A 274 -16.13 -9.87 -10.33
CA GLU A 274 -17.38 -9.77 -9.60
C GLU A 274 -17.11 -9.56 -8.10
N CYS A 275 -17.51 -8.39 -7.59
CA CYS A 275 -17.42 -8.07 -6.17
C CYS A 275 -18.25 -9.07 -5.36
N TYR A 276 -17.58 -9.97 -4.62
CA TYR A 276 -18.26 -10.96 -3.76
C TYR A 276 -19.01 -10.34 -2.56
N GLY A 277 -18.71 -9.08 -2.20
CA GLY A 277 -19.40 -8.35 -1.13
C GLY A 277 -20.56 -7.46 -1.61
N CYS A 278 -20.67 -7.24 -2.92
CA CYS A 278 -21.75 -6.49 -3.52
C CYS A 278 -22.88 -7.47 -3.88
N VAL A 279 -24.12 -6.98 -3.94
CA VAL A 279 -25.23 -7.74 -4.52
C VAL A 279 -24.75 -8.31 -5.88
N GLU A 280 -24.83 -9.64 -6.04
CA GLU A 280 -24.19 -10.44 -7.10
C GLU A 280 -23.92 -9.67 -8.41
N GLY A 281 -22.63 -9.55 -8.80
CA GLY A 281 -22.23 -9.12 -10.15
C GLY A 281 -21.82 -7.65 -10.33
N GLN A 282 -21.55 -6.91 -9.26
CA GLN A 282 -21.11 -5.51 -9.36
C GLN A 282 -19.58 -5.40 -9.47
N VAL A 283 -19.08 -4.56 -10.36
CA VAL A 283 -17.64 -4.33 -10.60
C VAL A 283 -17.35 -2.84 -10.55
N CYS A 284 -16.17 -2.45 -10.09
CA CYS A 284 -15.69 -1.07 -10.24
C CYS A 284 -15.17 -0.87 -11.66
N HIS A 285 -15.52 0.27 -12.26
CA HIS A 285 -15.13 0.56 -13.62
C HIS A 285 -14.11 1.71 -13.65
N ILE A 286 -12.98 1.49 -14.33
CA ILE A 286 -11.95 2.51 -14.55
C ILE A 286 -12.10 3.04 -15.97
N CYS A 287 -12.28 4.36 -16.11
CA CYS A 287 -12.30 4.99 -17.42
C CYS A 287 -10.93 4.88 -18.09
N GLY A 288 -10.85 4.16 -19.21
CA GLY A 288 -9.59 3.92 -19.92
C GLY A 288 -8.93 5.17 -20.53
N ASP A 289 -9.63 6.32 -20.54
CA ASP A 289 -9.12 7.58 -21.08
C ASP A 289 -8.68 8.58 -20.00
N CYS A 290 -9.09 8.42 -18.73
CA CYS A 290 -8.77 9.40 -17.68
C CYS A 290 -8.53 8.81 -16.28
N ASP A 291 -8.49 7.48 -16.17
CA ASP A 291 -8.25 6.71 -14.94
C ASP A 291 -9.22 7.01 -13.79
N ARG A 292 -10.32 7.73 -14.05
CA ARG A 292 -11.40 7.94 -13.07
C ARG A 292 -12.07 6.60 -12.77
N VAL A 293 -12.27 6.33 -11.48
CA VAL A 293 -12.93 5.13 -10.97
C VAL A 293 -14.40 5.44 -10.70
N PHE A 294 -15.29 4.54 -11.08
CA PHE A 294 -16.72 4.62 -10.80
C PHE A 294 -17.15 3.35 -10.07
N CYS A 295 -17.86 3.50 -8.95
CA CYS A 295 -18.49 2.36 -8.30
C CYS A 295 -19.66 1.85 -9.15
N SER A 296 -20.03 0.58 -8.96
CA SER A 296 -21.12 -0.10 -9.65
C SER A 296 -22.45 0.65 -9.60
N GLU A 297 -22.79 1.25 -8.45
CA GLU A 297 -24.00 2.04 -8.31
C GLU A 297 -23.97 3.25 -9.23
N CYS A 298 -22.86 3.99 -9.26
CA CYS A 298 -22.69 5.18 -10.11
C CYS A 298 -22.53 4.85 -11.59
N CYS A 299 -22.16 3.61 -11.95
CA CYS A 299 -22.05 3.20 -13.35
C CYS A 299 -23.41 3.08 -14.04
N ASN A 300 -24.47 2.75 -13.29
CA ASN A 300 -25.80 2.52 -13.85
C ASN A 300 -26.69 3.78 -13.93
N PHE A 301 -26.22 4.92 -13.43
CA PHE A 301 -26.94 6.20 -13.51
C PHE A 301 -26.28 7.13 -14.52
N GLU A 302 -27.09 7.92 -15.23
CA GLU A 302 -26.57 9.02 -16.07
C GLU A 302 -26.28 10.25 -15.20
N PRO A 303 -25.09 10.89 -15.33
CA PRO A 303 -23.95 10.52 -16.17
C PRO A 303 -23.11 9.39 -15.53
N GLY A 304 -22.72 8.40 -16.33
CA GLY A 304 -22.11 7.16 -15.80
C GLY A 304 -21.09 6.53 -16.73
N MET A 305 -20.38 5.52 -16.24
CA MET A 305 -19.47 4.71 -17.03
C MET A 305 -20.15 3.41 -17.46
N ILE A 306 -20.31 3.18 -18.76
CA ILE A 306 -20.91 1.95 -19.30
C ILE A 306 -20.11 1.59 -20.55
N SER A 307 -19.76 0.32 -20.71
CA SER A 307 -19.08 -0.21 -21.89
C SER A 307 -19.90 0.02 -23.16
N CYS A 308 -19.25 0.27 -24.30
CA CYS A 308 -19.92 0.27 -25.60
C CYS A 308 -19.81 -1.14 -26.19
N GLU A 309 -20.93 -1.80 -26.44
CA GLU A 309 -20.98 -3.12 -27.07
C GLU A 309 -20.37 -3.13 -28.49
N GLU A 310 -20.50 -2.03 -29.24
CA GLU A 310 -19.95 -1.95 -30.61
C GLU A 310 -18.42 -1.78 -30.66
N CYS A 311 -17.82 -0.93 -29.81
CA CYS A 311 -16.38 -0.64 -29.87
C CYS A 311 -15.59 -1.16 -28.66
N THR A 312 -16.25 -1.81 -27.71
CA THR A 312 -15.68 -2.35 -26.45
C THR A 312 -14.97 -1.33 -25.55
N ASN A 313 -15.06 -0.03 -25.87
CA ASN A 313 -14.39 1.01 -25.11
C ASN A 313 -15.11 1.32 -23.79
N ASN A 314 -14.34 1.24 -22.71
CA ASN A 314 -14.72 1.57 -21.35
C ASN A 314 -14.31 3.01 -21.03
N SER A 315 -15.16 3.96 -21.41
CA SER A 315 -14.93 5.40 -21.23
C SER A 315 -16.09 6.03 -20.48
N CYS A 316 -15.81 6.97 -19.57
CA CYS A 316 -16.84 7.80 -18.96
C CYS A 316 -17.47 8.74 -20.00
N ASP A 317 -18.66 9.23 -19.69
CA ASP A 317 -19.43 10.12 -20.57
C ASP A 317 -18.64 11.39 -20.99
N ASP A 318 -17.89 12.00 -20.08
CA ASP A 318 -17.00 13.14 -20.36
C ASP A 318 -15.93 12.82 -21.42
N CYS A 319 -15.27 11.66 -21.28
CA CYS A 319 -14.22 11.22 -22.20
C CYS A 319 -14.81 10.84 -23.56
N ARG A 320 -15.96 10.18 -23.59
CA ARG A 320 -16.69 9.88 -24.83
C ARG A 320 -17.07 11.15 -25.58
N LEU A 321 -17.60 12.14 -24.87
CA LEU A 321 -17.95 13.43 -25.45
C LEU A 321 -16.73 14.16 -26.01
N ARG A 322 -15.61 14.17 -25.27
CA ARG A 322 -14.34 14.75 -25.75
C ARG A 322 -13.85 14.07 -27.03
N ARG A 323 -13.85 12.74 -27.09
CA ARG A 323 -13.41 11.98 -28.26
C ARG A 323 -14.31 12.24 -29.47
N PHE A 324 -15.64 12.24 -29.27
CA PHE A 324 -16.58 12.60 -30.33
C PHE A 324 -16.33 13.99 -30.90
N LEU A 325 -16.08 14.99 -30.03
CA LEU A 325 -15.75 16.36 -30.46
C LEU A 325 -14.41 16.44 -31.22
N GLN A 326 -13.51 15.47 -31.02
CA GLN A 326 -12.26 15.31 -31.76
C GLN A 326 -12.42 14.50 -33.06
N GLY A 327 -13.61 13.94 -33.32
CA GLY A 327 -13.86 13.04 -34.46
C GLY A 327 -13.31 11.62 -34.25
N GLU A 328 -13.01 11.26 -33.01
CA GLU A 328 -12.54 9.92 -32.61
C GLU A 328 -13.71 9.20 -31.93
N GLN A 329 -14.10 8.00 -32.37
CA GLN A 329 -15.32 7.25 -31.98
C GLN A 329 -16.61 7.74 -32.65
N ASP A 330 -17.02 7.02 -33.70
CA ASP A 330 -18.23 7.26 -34.50
C ASP A 330 -19.20 6.07 -34.49
N CYS A 331 -19.02 5.10 -33.59
CA CYS A 331 -19.93 3.97 -33.52
C CYS A 331 -21.35 4.44 -33.10
N ALA A 332 -22.36 3.75 -33.60
CA ALA A 332 -23.75 4.18 -33.48
C ALA A 332 -24.20 4.20 -32.01
N GLU A 333 -23.70 3.28 -31.20
CA GLU A 333 -24.02 3.19 -29.79
C GLU A 333 -23.42 4.34 -28.96
N CYS A 334 -22.13 4.68 -29.16
CA CYS A 334 -21.53 5.84 -28.52
C CYS A 334 -22.27 7.12 -28.91
N ASN A 335 -22.59 7.28 -30.20
CA ASN A 335 -23.34 8.42 -30.72
C ASN A 335 -24.73 8.56 -30.10
N LYS A 336 -25.46 7.44 -29.96
CA LYS A 336 -26.79 7.41 -29.34
C LYS A 336 -26.73 7.92 -27.89
N ARG A 337 -25.64 7.62 -27.18
CA ARG A 337 -25.49 7.94 -25.77
C ARG A 337 -24.96 9.33 -25.48
N ILE A 338 -24.08 9.86 -26.31
CA ILE A 338 -23.59 11.24 -26.18
C ILE A 338 -24.60 12.26 -26.72
N ALA A 339 -25.57 11.86 -27.56
CA ALA A 339 -26.54 12.78 -28.13
C ALA A 339 -27.31 13.61 -27.07
N PRO A 340 -27.85 13.03 -25.99
CA PRO A 340 -28.40 13.81 -24.88
C PRO A 340 -27.41 14.79 -24.23
N LEU A 341 -26.14 14.39 -24.09
CA LEU A 341 -25.09 15.23 -23.50
C LEU A 341 -24.75 16.43 -24.39
N ILE A 342 -24.64 16.21 -25.71
CA ILE A 342 -24.43 17.26 -26.70
C ILE A 342 -25.60 18.27 -26.67
N VAL A 343 -26.84 17.78 -26.56
CA VAL A 343 -28.00 18.66 -26.43
C VAL A 343 -27.92 19.48 -25.14
N ARG A 344 -27.61 18.85 -24.00
CA ARG A 344 -27.42 19.55 -22.72
C ARG A 344 -26.32 20.60 -22.80
N GLU A 345 -25.13 20.25 -23.30
CA GLU A 345 -24.02 21.18 -23.49
C GLU A 345 -24.37 22.33 -24.44
N SER A 346 -25.14 22.07 -25.50
CA SER A 346 -25.57 23.11 -26.42
C SER A 346 -26.53 24.11 -25.77
N ILE A 347 -27.40 23.65 -24.87
CA ILE A 347 -28.33 24.49 -24.10
C ILE A 347 -27.54 25.31 -23.07
N VAL A 348 -26.65 24.67 -22.32
CA VAL A 348 -25.80 25.33 -21.32
C VAL A 348 -24.89 26.37 -22.00
N SER A 349 -24.26 26.02 -23.12
CA SER A 349 -23.42 26.93 -23.89
C SER A 349 -24.19 28.13 -24.43
N ARG A 350 -25.45 27.94 -24.85
CA ARG A 350 -26.32 29.05 -25.27
C ARG A 350 -26.65 29.97 -24.11
N SER A 351 -27.05 29.41 -22.96
CA SER A 351 -27.35 30.17 -21.74
C SER A 351 -26.15 30.98 -21.27
N LEU A 352 -24.96 30.36 -21.20
CA LEU A 352 -23.72 31.03 -20.82
C LEU A 352 -23.35 32.15 -21.80
N LYS A 353 -23.57 31.94 -23.10
CA LYS A 353 -23.32 32.96 -24.12
C LYS A 353 -24.25 34.18 -23.93
N GLU A 354 -25.52 33.96 -23.63
CA GLU A 354 -26.48 35.02 -23.34
C GLU A 354 -26.10 35.81 -22.08
N GLU A 355 -25.70 35.11 -21.01
CA GLU A 355 -25.22 35.72 -19.77
C GLU A 355 -23.96 36.56 -20.00
N VAL A 356 -22.99 36.05 -20.77
CA VAL A 356 -21.77 36.78 -21.12
C VAL A 356 -22.08 38.06 -21.92
N GLU A 357 -23.01 38.01 -22.87
CA GLU A 357 -23.42 39.20 -23.63
C GLU A 357 -24.17 40.22 -22.75
N SER A 358 -24.99 39.75 -21.81
CA SER A 358 -25.64 40.61 -20.80
C SER A 358 -24.61 41.33 -19.91
N LEU A 359 -23.65 40.58 -19.35
CA LEU A 359 -22.57 41.14 -18.52
C LEU A 359 -21.70 42.13 -19.31
N LYS A 360 -21.42 41.86 -20.60
CA LYS A 360 -20.72 42.82 -21.47
C LYS A 360 -21.49 44.12 -21.64
N ALA A 361 -22.82 44.05 -21.78
CA ALA A 361 -23.67 45.23 -21.88
C ALA A 361 -23.66 46.04 -20.57
N GLU A 362 -23.76 45.38 -19.43
CA GLU A 362 -23.69 46.02 -18.10
C GLU A 362 -22.32 46.70 -17.87
N VAL A 363 -21.22 46.01 -18.17
CA VAL A 363 -19.87 46.59 -18.08
C VAL A 363 -19.72 47.81 -18.99
N LYS A 364 -20.33 47.79 -20.18
CA LYS A 364 -20.31 48.94 -21.09
C LYS A 364 -21.07 50.13 -20.50
N GLU A 365 -22.18 49.88 -19.83
CA GLU A 365 -22.99 50.92 -19.19
C GLU A 365 -22.30 51.51 -17.97
N LEU A 366 -21.76 50.68 -17.07
CA LEU A 366 -20.97 51.13 -15.92
C LEU A 366 -19.75 51.96 -16.36
N LYS A 367 -19.12 51.60 -17.48
CA LYS A 367 -18.03 52.42 -18.07
C LYS A 367 -18.52 53.80 -18.54
N ARG A 368 -19.73 53.90 -19.08
CA ARG A 368 -20.35 55.17 -19.49
C ARG A 368 -20.65 56.04 -18.26
N GLU A 369 -21.29 55.48 -17.25
CA GLU A 369 -21.61 56.18 -15.99
C GLU A 369 -20.34 56.67 -15.28
N ASN A 370 -19.30 55.84 -15.19
CA ASN A 370 -18.03 56.24 -14.58
C ASN A 370 -17.38 57.40 -15.35
N LYS A 371 -17.46 57.42 -16.68
CA LYS A 371 -16.99 58.54 -17.51
C LYS A 371 -17.77 59.83 -17.23
N GLU A 372 -19.08 59.75 -17.03
CA GLU A 372 -19.92 60.89 -16.68
C GLU A 372 -19.64 61.42 -15.27
N LEU A 373 -19.52 60.53 -14.28
CA LEU A 373 -19.15 60.88 -12.90
C LEU A 373 -17.79 61.55 -12.84
N ARG A 374 -16.80 61.03 -13.57
CA ARG A 374 -15.50 61.69 -13.72
C ARG A 374 -15.69 63.10 -14.28
N SER A 375 -16.43 63.26 -15.37
CA SER A 375 -16.66 64.58 -15.99
C SER A 375 -17.34 65.58 -15.05
N ARG A 376 -18.22 65.12 -14.15
CA ARG A 376 -18.86 65.96 -13.12
C ARG A 376 -17.91 66.38 -12.01
N ASN A 377 -16.98 65.53 -11.59
CA ASN A 377 -16.03 65.86 -10.51
C ASN A 377 -14.93 66.86 -10.93
N TRP A 378 -14.80 67.16 -12.22
CA TRP A 378 -13.83 68.13 -12.75
C TRP A 378 -14.40 69.53 -12.99
N ASN A 379 -15.73 69.70 -12.85
CA ASN A 379 -16.42 71.00 -12.89
C ASN A 379 -16.83 71.40 -11.47
#